data_AF-A0A9E4KHR6-F1
#
_entry.id   AF-A0A9E4KHR6-F1
#
_cell.length_a   1.000
_cell.length_b   1.000
_cell.length_c   1.000
_cell.angle_alpha   90.00
_cell.angle_beta   90.00
_cell.angle_gamma   90.00
#
_symmetry.space_group_name_H-M   'P 1'
#
loop_
_entity.id
_entity.type
_entity.pdbx_description
1 polymer ?
#
loop_
_entity_poly.entity_id
_entity_poly.type
_entity_poly.pdbx_seq_one_letter_code
_entity_poly.pdbx_strand_id
1 'polypeptide(L)'
;MRADSRGFKVLAETPETATCLVCADDYPEMELDRMFWCTGCMRRARERAGWWGWLGGIGIGAALALYIALGIRPSADLLGAWFGVVAMGTWLGSKACREIAFGVIRYRTAAEDAALPESKPSS
;
A
#
# COMPACT_ATOMS: atom_id res chain seq x y z
N MET A 1 -61.96 -3.73 -12.02
CA MET A 1 -60.79 -3.82 -11.13
C MET A 1 -59.62 -4.33 -11.96
N ARG A 2 -58.66 -3.47 -12.32
CA ARG A 2 -57.49 -3.79 -13.15
C ARG A 2 -56.28 -3.23 -12.42
N ALA A 3 -55.39 -4.12 -11.96
CA ALA A 3 -54.20 -3.76 -11.20
C ALA A 3 -53.24 -2.98 -12.10
N ASP A 4 -52.99 -1.70 -11.76
CA ASP A 4 -51.95 -0.89 -12.39
C ASP A 4 -50.59 -1.38 -11.87
N SER A 5 -49.83 -2.01 -12.77
CA SER A 5 -48.50 -2.56 -12.54
C SER A 5 -47.48 -1.81 -13.38
N ARG A 6 -47.55 -0.47 -13.36
CA ARG A 6 -46.54 0.37 -14.01
C ARG A 6 -45.45 0.77 -13.04
N GLY A 7 -44.44 -0.11 -13.01
CA GLY A 7 -43.04 0.27 -13.15
C GLY A 7 -42.47 1.18 -12.08
N PHE A 8 -41.91 0.56 -11.05
CA PHE A 8 -40.82 1.15 -10.27
C PHE A 8 -39.67 1.47 -11.24
N LYS A 9 -39.64 2.70 -11.76
CA LYS A 9 -38.41 3.27 -12.29
C LYS A 9 -37.50 3.44 -11.09
N VAL A 10 -36.58 2.48 -10.91
CA VAL A 10 -35.31 2.76 -10.26
C VAL A 10 -34.79 3.99 -11.00
N LEU A 11 -34.90 5.16 -10.38
CA LEU A 11 -34.06 6.28 -10.77
C LEU A 11 -32.65 5.71 -10.61
N ALA A 12 -31.98 5.43 -11.72
CA ALA A 12 -30.56 5.17 -11.67
C ALA A 12 -29.98 6.47 -11.11
N GLU A 13 -29.79 6.49 -9.79
CA GLU A 13 -28.93 7.42 -9.10
C GLU A 13 -27.66 7.42 -9.96
N THR A 14 -27.35 8.57 -10.58
CA THR A 14 -26.10 8.71 -11.30
C THR A 14 -25.04 8.25 -10.31
N PRO A 15 -24.27 7.17 -10.60
CA PRO A 15 -23.35 6.63 -9.63
C PRO A 15 -22.47 7.80 -9.21
N GLU A 16 -22.49 8.14 -7.93
CA GLU A 16 -21.70 9.26 -7.45
C GLU A 16 -20.26 8.96 -7.87
N THR A 17 -19.73 9.77 -8.78
CA THR A 17 -18.37 9.62 -9.29
C THR A 17 -17.48 10.42 -8.37
N ALA A 18 -16.45 9.78 -7.84
CA ALA A 18 -15.44 10.47 -7.04
C ALA A 18 -14.09 10.38 -7.74
N THR A 19 -13.26 11.39 -7.49
CA THR A 19 -11.94 11.49 -8.10
C THR A 19 -10.93 10.65 -7.30
N CYS A 20 -10.14 9.85 -8.00
CA CYS A 20 -9.03 9.11 -7.40
C CYS A 20 -7.91 10.08 -6.97
N LEU A 21 -7.49 10.02 -5.70
CA LEU A 21 -6.52 10.98 -5.15
C LEU A 21 -5.10 10.84 -5.69
N VAL A 22 -4.79 9.70 -6.34
CA VAL A 22 -3.44 9.42 -6.86
C VAL A 22 -3.31 9.73 -8.34
N CYS A 23 -4.31 9.37 -9.16
CA CYS A 23 -4.27 9.60 -10.61
C CYS A 23 -5.13 10.76 -11.08
N ALA A 24 -5.95 11.34 -10.21
CA ALA A 24 -6.86 12.43 -10.50
C ALA A 24 -7.90 12.13 -11.60
N ASP A 25 -8.16 10.86 -11.88
CA ASP A 25 -9.23 10.41 -12.78
C ASP A 25 -10.52 10.11 -11.98
N ASP A 26 -11.67 10.31 -12.61
CA ASP A 26 -12.98 10.02 -12.03
C ASP A 26 -13.35 8.55 -12.17
N TYR A 27 -13.78 7.95 -11.06
CA TYR A 27 -14.26 6.57 -11.01
C TYR A 27 -15.62 6.52 -10.29
N PRO A 28 -16.47 5.52 -10.59
CA PRO A 28 -17.65 5.28 -9.77
C PRO A 28 -17.21 4.97 -8.34
N GLU A 29 -17.85 5.57 -7.33
CA GLU A 29 -17.45 5.45 -5.92
C GLU A 29 -17.28 4.00 -5.46
N MET A 30 -18.07 3.08 -6.01
CA MET A 30 -17.99 1.64 -5.72
C MET A 30 -16.67 0.97 -6.17
N GLU A 31 -15.91 1.58 -7.07
CA GLU A 31 -14.60 1.10 -7.52
C GLU A 31 -13.42 1.72 -6.75
N LEU A 32 -13.70 2.73 -5.93
CA LEU A 32 -12.73 3.38 -5.06
C LEU A 32 -12.71 2.70 -3.70
N ASP A 33 -11.50 2.46 -3.17
CA ASP A 33 -11.34 1.98 -1.79
C ASP A 33 -11.65 3.11 -0.79
N ARG A 34 -11.70 2.80 0.51
CA ARG A 34 -11.91 3.76 1.61
C ARG A 34 -10.91 4.93 1.64
N MET A 35 -9.82 4.84 0.88
CA MET A 35 -8.83 5.90 0.68
C MET A 35 -9.07 6.74 -0.59
N PHE A 36 -10.19 6.56 -1.30
CA PHE A 36 -10.41 7.10 -2.65
C PHE A 36 -9.28 6.76 -3.64
N TRP A 37 -8.79 5.51 -3.58
CA TRP A 37 -7.81 4.98 -4.52
C TRP A 37 -8.48 3.98 -5.45
N CYS A 38 -8.26 4.14 -6.75
CA CYS A 38 -8.67 3.13 -7.73
C CYS A 38 -7.80 1.86 -7.60
N THR A 39 -8.34 0.72 -8.05
CA THR A 39 -7.66 -0.59 -8.00
C THR A 39 -6.29 -0.59 -8.68
N GLY A 40 -6.14 0.17 -9.77
CA GLY A 40 -4.88 0.32 -10.50
C GLY A 40 -3.80 1.07 -9.72
N CYS A 41 -4.17 2.14 -9.01
CA CYS A 41 -3.26 2.89 -8.13
C CYS A 41 -2.88 2.05 -6.91
N MET A 42 -3.84 1.33 -6.31
CA MET A 42 -3.57 0.43 -5.20
C MET A 42 -2.57 -0.69 -5.56
N ARG A 43 -2.73 -1.31 -6.75
CA ARG A 43 -1.81 -2.34 -7.23
C ARG A 43 -0.39 -1.80 -7.41
N ARG A 44 -0.25 -0.65 -8.08
CA ARG A 44 1.05 0.02 -8.28
C ARG A 44 1.72 0.38 -6.95
N ALA A 45 0.96 0.86 -5.98
CA ALA A 45 1.46 1.17 -4.64
C ALA A 45 1.97 -0.09 -3.92
N ARG A 46 1.23 -1.21 -4.02
CA ARG A 46 1.65 -2.50 -3.44
C ARG A 46 2.89 -3.09 -4.11
N GLU A 47 3.01 -3.00 -5.43
CA GLU A 47 4.20 -3.44 -6.16
C GLU A 47 5.44 -2.63 -5.74
N ARG A 48 5.30 -1.30 -5.69
CA ARG A 48 6.37 -0.41 -5.26
C ARG A 48 6.74 -0.65 -3.79
N ALA A 49 5.75 -0.84 -2.90
CA ALA A 49 5.99 -1.24 -1.51
C ALA A 49 6.70 -2.60 -1.40
N GLY A 50 6.43 -3.54 -2.31
CA GLY A 50 7.15 -4.81 -2.39
C GLY A 50 8.64 -4.63 -2.71
N TRP A 51 8.96 -3.76 -3.67
CA TRP A 51 10.35 -3.42 -4.01
C TRP A 51 11.08 -2.72 -2.85
N TRP A 52 10.44 -1.72 -2.22
CA TRP A 52 10.97 -1.05 -1.04
C TRP A 52 11.14 -1.99 0.17
N GLY A 53 10.22 -2.94 0.32
CA GLY A 53 10.33 -4.00 1.31
C GLY A 53 11.61 -4.81 1.12
N TRP A 54 11.84 -5.34 -0.07
CA TRP A 54 13.07 -6.09 -0.36
C TRP A 54 14.34 -5.27 -0.14
N LEU A 55 14.35 -4.00 -0.56
CA LEU A 55 15.51 -3.13 -0.41
C LEU A 55 15.84 -2.87 1.07
N GLY A 56 14.82 -2.62 1.90
CA GLY A 56 14.99 -2.49 3.36
C GLY A 56 15.41 -3.78 4.04
N GLY A 57 14.83 -4.92 3.64
CA GLY A 57 15.21 -6.24 4.13
C GLY A 57 16.67 -6.58 3.84
N ILE A 58 17.13 -6.36 2.62
CA ILE A 58 18.55 -6.56 2.24
C ILE A 58 19.46 -5.65 3.06
N GLY A 59 19.08 -4.38 3.26
CA GLY A 59 19.83 -3.45 4.10
C GLY A 59 20.00 -3.95 5.54
N ILE A 60 18.92 -4.43 6.17
CA ILE A 60 18.94 -5.01 7.52
C ILE A 60 19.79 -6.29 7.55
N GLY A 61 19.62 -7.18 6.58
CA GLY A 61 20.39 -8.40 6.45
C GLY A 61 21.89 -8.14 6.30
N ALA A 62 22.27 -7.20 5.44
CA ALA A 62 23.66 -6.79 5.23
C ALA A 62 24.26 -6.17 6.50
N ALA A 63 23.52 -5.31 7.21
CA ALA A 63 23.96 -4.74 8.47
C ALA A 63 24.17 -5.81 9.55
N LEU A 64 23.26 -6.78 9.66
CA LEU A 64 23.39 -7.93 10.57
C LEU A 64 24.61 -8.79 10.21
N ALA A 65 24.78 -9.14 8.94
CA ALA A 65 25.91 -9.93 8.48
C ALA A 65 27.25 -9.21 8.78
N LEU A 66 27.32 -7.91 8.52
CA LEU A 66 28.49 -7.09 8.81
C LEU A 66 28.77 -7.04 10.31
N TYR A 67 27.74 -6.85 11.14
CA TYR A 67 27.88 -6.85 12.59
C TYR A 67 28.39 -8.19 13.13
N ILE A 68 27.83 -9.31 12.65
CA ILE A 68 28.26 -10.65 13.06
C ILE A 68 29.73 -10.87 12.65
N ALA A 69 30.10 -10.50 11.43
CA ALA A 69 31.47 -10.70 10.93
C ALA A 69 32.51 -9.88 11.71
N LEU A 70 32.22 -8.61 12.02
CA LEU A 70 33.18 -7.70 12.65
C LEU A 70 33.17 -7.78 14.19
N GLY A 71 31.99 -7.89 14.79
CA GLY A 71 31.80 -7.84 16.24
C GLY A 71 31.86 -9.20 16.91
N ILE A 72 31.18 -10.20 16.36
CA ILE A 72 31.05 -11.53 16.99
C ILE A 72 32.19 -12.46 16.55
N ARG A 73 32.67 -12.35 15.30
CA ARG A 73 33.67 -13.23 14.68
C ARG A 73 33.28 -14.72 14.82
N PRO A 74 32.33 -15.20 14.00
CA PRO A 74 31.76 -16.53 14.17
C PRO A 74 32.82 -17.63 14.01
N SER A 75 32.75 -18.65 14.86
CA SER A 75 33.49 -19.90 14.63
C SER A 75 32.93 -20.64 13.42
N ALA A 76 33.79 -21.32 12.67
CA ALA A 76 33.43 -21.99 11.41
C ALA A 76 32.34 -23.07 11.60
N ASP A 77 32.30 -23.71 12.78
CA ASP A 77 31.35 -24.78 13.10
C ASP A 77 29.88 -24.30 13.16
N LEU A 78 29.65 -23.00 13.35
CA LEU A 78 28.32 -22.40 13.52
C LEU A 78 27.90 -21.53 12.34
N LEU A 79 28.63 -21.54 11.22
CA LEU A 79 28.33 -20.72 10.04
C LEU A 79 26.89 -20.88 9.56
N GLY A 80 26.37 -22.11 9.52
CA GLY A 80 25.00 -22.39 9.11
C GLY A 80 23.94 -21.71 9.99
N ALA A 81 24.16 -21.66 11.31
CA ALA A 81 23.24 -20.99 12.23
C ALA A 81 23.20 -19.48 11.98
N TRP A 82 24.35 -18.85 11.72
CA TRP A 82 24.44 -17.42 11.41
C TRP A 82 23.76 -17.06 10.09
N PHE A 83 23.89 -17.91 9.07
CA PHE A 83 23.12 -17.75 7.83
C PHE A 83 21.61 -17.76 8.10
N GLY A 84 21.14 -18.65 8.98
CA GLY A 84 19.74 -18.68 9.40
C GLY A 84 19.27 -17.37 10.04
N VAL A 85 20.08 -16.79 10.93
CA VAL A 85 19.78 -15.51 11.60
C VAL A 85 19.70 -14.36 10.59
N VAL A 86 20.69 -14.26 9.69
CA VAL A 86 20.72 -13.22 8.66
C VAL A 86 19.54 -13.36 7.70
N ALA A 87 19.23 -14.58 7.25
CA ALA A 87 18.10 -14.85 6.37
C ALA A 87 16.77 -14.48 7.03
N MET A 88 16.56 -14.88 8.28
CA MET A 88 15.35 -14.54 9.04
C MET A 88 15.23 -13.03 9.25
N GLY A 89 16.32 -12.35 9.62
CA GLY A 89 16.36 -10.90 9.79
C GLY A 89 16.02 -10.15 8.50
N THR A 90 16.57 -10.61 7.37
CA THR A 90 16.28 -10.08 6.03
C THR A 90 14.79 -10.24 5.69
N TRP A 91 14.23 -11.43 5.93
CA TRP A 91 12.83 -11.73 5.62
C TRP A 91 11.86 -10.90 6.47
N LEU A 92 12.06 -10.86 7.79
CA LEU A 92 11.26 -10.03 8.70
C LEU A 92 11.39 -8.54 8.37
N GLY A 93 12.62 -8.08 8.14
CA GLY A 93 12.90 -6.70 7.73
C GLY A 93 12.16 -6.35 6.45
N SER A 94 12.13 -7.25 5.47
CA SER A 94 11.43 -6.99 4.20
C SER A 94 9.93 -6.82 4.36
N LYS A 95 9.31 -7.61 5.24
CA LYS A 95 7.88 -7.49 5.55
C LYS A 95 7.58 -6.19 6.29
N ALA A 96 8.39 -5.86 7.31
CA ALA A 96 8.23 -4.63 8.06
C ALA A 96 8.38 -3.39 7.17
N CYS A 97 9.42 -3.34 6.34
CA CYS A 97 9.66 -2.24 5.42
C CYS A 97 8.56 -2.10 4.35
N ARG A 98 7.96 -3.21 3.90
CA ARG A 98 6.81 -3.18 2.98
C ARG A 98 5.59 -2.49 3.61
N GLU A 99 5.27 -2.85 4.86
CA GLU A 99 4.15 -2.23 5.59
C GLU A 99 4.43 -0.75 5.89
N ILE A 100 5.65 -0.41 6.29
CA ILE A 100 6.06 0.98 6.51
C ILE A 100 5.97 1.78 5.20
N ALA A 101 6.48 1.25 4.09
CA ALA A 101 6.43 1.91 2.79
C ALA A 101 4.98 2.16 2.35
N PHE A 102 4.09 1.17 2.53
CA PHE A 102 2.67 1.33 2.26
C PHE A 102 2.02 2.39 3.16
N GLY A 103 2.35 2.39 4.45
CA GLY A 103 1.92 3.41 5.42
C GLY A 103 2.38 4.81 5.02
N VAL A 104 3.65 4.98 4.63
CA VAL A 104 4.20 6.27 4.18
C VAL A 104 3.47 6.79 2.95
N ILE A 105 3.20 5.94 1.95
CA ILE A 105 2.45 6.35 0.77
C ILE A 105 1.04 6.82 1.19
N ARG A 106 0.36 6.10 2.08
CA ARG A 106 -0.95 6.50 2.62
C ARG A 106 -0.90 7.86 3.33
N TYR A 107 0.09 8.08 4.21
CA TYR A 107 0.21 9.34 4.95
C TYR A 107 0.46 10.53 4.04
N ARG A 108 1.25 10.34 2.99
CA ARG A 108 1.52 11.41 2.02
C ARG A 108 0.27 11.82 1.27
N THR A 109 -0.52 10.85 0.79
CA THR A 109 -1.77 11.17 0.11
C THR A 109 -2.76 11.87 1.04
N ALA A 110 -2.94 11.40 2.28
CA ALA A 110 -3.81 12.08 3.25
C ALA A 110 -3.38 13.53 3.57
N ALA A 111 -2.08 13.80 3.59
CA ALA A 111 -1.55 15.15 3.79
C ALA A 111 -1.77 16.04 2.55
N GLU A 112 -1.65 15.48 1.35
CA GLU A 112 -1.95 16.15 0.08
C GLU A 112 -3.44 16.51 -0.01
N ASP A 113 -4.34 15.60 0.38
CA ASP A 113 -5.79 15.85 0.41
C ASP A 113 -6.17 16.97 1.38
N ALA A 114 -5.60 16.95 2.59
CA ALA A 114 -5.86 17.97 3.60
C ALA A 114 -5.32 19.36 3.20
N ALA A 115 -4.38 19.42 2.25
CA ALA A 115 -3.80 20.66 1.76
C ALA A 115 -4.55 21.23 0.54
N LEU A 116 -5.41 20.45 -0.10
CA LEU A 116 -6.25 20.95 -1.20
C LEU A 116 -7.37 21.80 -0.61
N PRO A 117 -7.52 23.08 -1.04
CA PRO A 117 -8.68 23.87 -0.66
C PRO A 117 -9.94 23.19 -1.19
N GLU A 118 -11.00 23.18 -0.38
CA GLU A 118 -12.36 22.77 -0.72
C GLU A 118 -12.87 23.53 -1.97
N SER A 119 -12.51 23.04 -3.14
CA SER A 119 -12.99 23.52 -4.44
C SER A 119 -13.24 22.27 -5.27
N LYS A 120 -14.45 21.93 -5.72
CA LYS A 120 -15.66 22.70 -6.04
C LYS A 120 -16.86 21.75 -5.86
N PRO A 121 -18.05 22.20 -5.43
CA PRO A 121 -19.27 21.41 -5.66
C PRO A 121 -19.47 21.27 -7.18
N SER A 122 -19.54 20.02 -7.65
CA SER A 122 -19.93 19.70 -9.02
C SER A 122 -21.38 20.15 -9.24
N SER A 123 -21.57 20.99 -10.24
CA SER A 123 -22.86 21.42 -10.80
C SER A 123 -23.32 20.47 -11.89
#